data_AF-A0A2M7WVT0-F1
#
_entry.id   AF-A0A2M7WVT0-F1
#
_cell.length_a   1.000
_cell.length_b   1.000
_cell.length_c   1.000
_cell.angle_alpha   90.00
_cell.angle_beta   90.00
_cell.angle_gamma   90.00
#
_symmetry.space_group_name_H-M   'P 1'
#
loop_
_entity.id
_entity.type
_entity.pdbx_description
1 polymer ?
#
loop_
_entity_poly.entity_id
_entity_poly.type
_entity_poly.pdbx_seq_one_letter_code
_entity_poly.pdbx_strand_id
1 'polypeptide(L)'
;MKFTKEDKKRKKIMRKSYFYAGGIIVAIAIGVVLFLRFVVGGPEDTWLCEKGEWVKHGNPSQTAPVQGCGQSGSSAENNESEETSPAGIANPASSYCQEQGGTLRFETDSNGVKGICILPDGTECDEWDYFRNECP
;
A
#
# COMPACT_ATOMS: atom_id res chain seq x y z
N MET A 1 64.20 18.80 24.38
CA MET A 1 63.12 19.31 23.48
C MET A 1 61.98 19.85 24.35
N LYS A 2 61.84 21.18 24.50
CA LYS A 2 60.79 21.78 25.35
C LYS A 2 59.53 21.99 24.50
N PHE A 3 58.46 21.25 24.80
CA PHE A 3 57.14 21.48 24.19
C PHE A 3 56.62 22.85 24.62
N THR A 4 56.42 23.77 23.68
CA THR A 4 55.94 25.12 24.00
C THR A 4 54.46 25.07 24.40
N LYS A 5 53.99 26.03 25.21
CA LYS A 5 52.56 26.13 25.59
C LYS A 5 51.65 26.20 24.36
N GLU A 6 52.13 26.84 23.29
CA GLU A 6 51.45 26.96 22.01
C GLU A 6 51.32 25.61 21.29
N ASP A 7 52.30 24.72 21.38
CA ASP A 7 52.21 23.36 20.82
C ASP A 7 51.17 22.50 21.53
N LYS A 8 51.06 22.62 22.87
CA LYS A 8 50.00 21.93 23.63
C LYS A 8 48.62 22.48 23.28
N LYS A 9 48.50 23.79 23.08
CA LYS A 9 47.25 24.45 22.65
C LYS A 9 46.83 23.99 21.25
N ARG A 10 47.76 23.98 20.28
CA ARG A 10 47.54 23.46 18.92
C ARG A 10 47.17 21.98 18.92
N LYS A 11 47.85 21.14 19.70
CA LYS A 11 47.49 19.72 19.84
C LYS A 11 46.09 19.53 20.42
N LYS A 12 45.68 20.35 21.40
CA LYS A 12 44.34 20.30 22.00
C LYS A 12 43.25 20.72 21.01
N ILE A 13 43.51 21.75 20.21
CA ILE A 13 42.61 22.23 19.15
C ILE A 13 42.52 21.19 18.03
N MET A 14 43.65 20.64 17.57
CA MET A 14 43.69 19.58 16.55
C MET A 14 42.97 18.33 17.01
N ARG A 15 43.16 17.88 18.27
CA ARG A 15 42.38 16.76 18.82
C ARG A 15 40.88 17.05 18.82
N LYS A 16 40.46 18.23 19.29
CA LYS A 16 39.04 18.63 19.26
C LYS A 16 38.50 18.60 17.82
N SER A 17 39.20 19.22 16.88
CA SER A 17 38.83 19.23 15.46
C SER A 17 38.72 17.81 14.88
N TYR A 18 39.65 16.91 15.23
CA TYR A 18 39.61 15.50 14.81
C TYR A 18 38.43 14.74 15.41
N PHE A 19 38.10 15.00 16.69
CA PHE A 19 36.90 14.42 17.33
C PHE A 19 35.61 14.91 16.68
N TYR A 20 35.50 16.20 16.33
CA TYR A 20 34.35 16.75 15.63
C TYR A 20 34.24 16.21 14.19
N ALA A 21 35.35 16.18 13.44
CA ALA A 21 35.38 15.63 12.08
C ALA A 21 35.04 14.13 12.06
N GLY A 22 35.61 13.35 12.99
CA GLY A 22 35.28 11.93 13.15
C GLY A 22 33.81 11.71 13.52
N GLY A 23 33.26 12.51 14.43
CA GLY A 23 31.85 12.47 14.80
C GLY A 23 30.91 12.77 13.62
N ILE A 24 31.24 13.76 12.80
CA ILE A 24 30.46 14.10 11.59
C ILE A 24 30.51 12.96 10.57
N ILE A 25 31.69 12.39 10.31
CA ILE A 25 31.83 11.27 9.37
C ILE A 25 31.03 10.05 9.84
N VAL A 26 31.08 9.74 11.14
CA VAL A 26 30.30 8.64 11.73
C VAL A 26 28.80 8.92 11.63
N ALA A 27 28.35 10.14 11.90
CA ALA A 27 26.94 10.52 11.77
C ALA A 27 26.45 10.42 10.32
N ILE A 28 27.25 10.86 9.35
CA ILE A 28 26.94 10.72 7.92
C ILE A 28 26.89 9.24 7.53
N ALA A 29 27.87 8.43 7.96
CA ALA A 29 27.88 6.99 7.67
C ALA A 29 26.65 6.27 8.24
N ILE A 30 26.25 6.59 9.48
CA ILE A 30 25.01 6.07 10.09
C ILE A 30 23.79 6.54 9.29
N GLY A 31 23.71 7.81 8.93
CA GLY A 31 22.62 8.37 8.12
C GLY A 31 22.51 7.68 6.75
N VAL A 32 23.63 7.42 6.08
CA VAL A 32 23.68 6.69 4.81
C VAL A 32 23.21 5.25 4.98
N VAL A 33 23.66 4.55 6.03
CA VAL A 33 23.21 3.18 6.31
C VAL A 33 21.70 3.14 6.59
N LEU A 34 21.18 4.07 7.38
CA LEU A 34 19.74 4.17 7.67
C LEU A 34 18.92 4.51 6.44
N PHE A 35 19.40 5.43 5.60
CA PHE A 35 18.77 5.79 4.34
C PHE A 35 18.78 4.62 3.35
N LEU A 36 19.91 3.92 3.20
CA LEU A 36 19.99 2.72 2.36
C LEU A 36 19.09 1.61 2.90
N ARG A 37 19.00 1.43 4.22
CA ARG A 37 18.06 0.46 4.81
C ARG A 37 16.61 0.86 4.58
N PHE A 38 16.28 2.15 4.61
CA PHE A 38 14.93 2.64 4.31
C PHE A 38 14.56 2.51 2.82
N VAL A 39 15.48 2.80 1.91
CA VAL A 39 15.23 2.76 0.45
C VAL A 39 15.28 1.34 -0.11
N VAL A 40 16.16 0.48 0.39
CA VAL A 40 16.35 -0.90 -0.11
C VAL A 40 15.63 -1.93 0.75
N GLY A 41 15.49 -1.69 2.05
CA GLY A 41 15.01 -2.70 3.01
C GLY A 41 13.50 -2.92 3.00
N GLY A 42 12.71 -2.02 2.41
CA GLY A 42 11.25 -2.11 2.43
C GLY A 42 10.65 -2.14 3.86
N PRO A 43 9.32 -2.13 4.00
CA PRO A 43 8.67 -2.31 5.28
C PRO A 43 8.84 -3.76 5.77
N GLU A 44 9.52 -3.92 6.90
CA GLU A 44 9.86 -5.22 7.52
C GLU A 44 8.66 -6.03 8.05
N ASP A 45 7.48 -5.40 8.13
CA ASP A 45 6.22 -6.00 8.57
C ASP A 45 5.24 -6.20 7.40
N THR A 46 5.69 -6.84 6.33
CA THR A 46 4.87 -7.09 5.13
C THR A 46 4.63 -8.57 4.91
N TRP A 47 3.43 -8.93 4.44
CA TRP A 47 3.14 -10.28 3.97
C TRP A 47 4.06 -10.63 2.79
N LEU A 48 4.75 -11.76 2.88
CA LEU A 48 5.60 -12.25 1.80
C LEU A 48 4.89 -13.38 1.05
N CYS A 49 5.11 -13.42 -0.26
CA CYS A 49 4.61 -14.52 -1.06
C CYS A 49 5.65 -15.65 -1.11
N GLU A 50 5.35 -16.78 -0.49
CA GLU A 50 6.13 -18.01 -0.69
C GLU A 50 5.23 -19.08 -1.29
N LYS A 51 5.63 -19.63 -2.44
CA LYS A 51 4.92 -20.74 -3.12
C LYS A 51 3.44 -20.45 -3.44
N GLY A 52 3.08 -19.18 -3.61
CA GLY A 52 1.70 -18.77 -3.90
C GLY A 52 0.81 -18.56 -2.68
N GLU A 53 1.39 -18.66 -1.47
CA GLU A 53 0.70 -18.46 -0.20
C GLU A 53 1.28 -17.26 0.55
N TRP A 54 0.41 -16.47 1.17
CA TRP A 54 0.83 -15.34 1.99
C TRP A 54 1.39 -15.83 3.32
N VAL A 55 2.69 -15.68 3.49
CA VAL A 55 3.39 -16.02 4.74
C VAL A 55 3.61 -14.75 5.55
N LYS A 56 3.29 -14.83 6.85
CA LYS A 56 3.46 -13.71 7.79
C LYS A 56 4.95 -13.50 8.08
N HIS A 57 5.50 -12.37 7.66
CA HIS A 57 6.82 -11.89 8.09
C HIS A 57 6.64 -10.68 9.03
N GLY A 58 7.19 -10.76 10.24
CA GLY A 58 7.02 -9.73 11.26
C GLY A 58 5.60 -9.70 11.85
N ASN A 59 5.06 -8.49 12.08
CA ASN A 59 3.68 -8.29 12.52
C ASN A 59 2.91 -7.31 11.62
N PRO A 60 2.53 -7.72 10.40
CA PRO A 60 1.74 -6.89 9.50
C PRO A 60 0.46 -6.42 10.19
N SER A 61 0.26 -5.11 10.21
CA SER A 61 -0.95 -4.47 10.75
C SER A 61 -2.19 -4.73 9.91
N GLN A 62 -2.00 -5.17 8.67
CA GLN A 62 -3.05 -5.48 7.71
C GLN A 62 -3.26 -7.00 7.65
N THR A 63 -4.50 -7.43 7.47
CA THR A 63 -4.83 -8.85 7.22
C THR A 63 -4.21 -9.31 5.91
N ALA A 64 -3.92 -10.61 5.79
CA ALA A 64 -3.38 -11.18 4.56
C ALA A 64 -4.31 -10.85 3.38
N PRO A 65 -3.78 -10.40 2.23
CA PRO A 65 -4.59 -10.16 1.05
C PRO A 65 -5.31 -11.44 0.62
N VAL A 66 -6.58 -11.32 0.24
CA VAL A 66 -7.41 -12.47 -0.18
C VAL A 66 -7.13 -12.94 -1.61
N GLN A 67 -6.43 -12.13 -2.41
CA GLN A 67 -5.95 -12.53 -3.74
C GLN A 67 -4.63 -13.30 -3.62
N GLY A 68 -4.52 -14.39 -4.39
CA GLY A 68 -3.31 -15.21 -4.44
C GLY A 68 -2.10 -14.42 -4.90
N CYS A 69 -0.96 -14.68 -4.27
CA CYS A 69 0.28 -13.95 -4.53
C CYS A 69 1.15 -14.66 -5.59
N GLY A 70 1.98 -13.92 -6.33
CA GLY A 70 2.98 -14.52 -7.23
C GLY A 70 2.62 -14.59 -8.72
N GLN A 71 1.55 -13.93 -9.18
CA GLN A 71 1.32 -13.76 -10.61
C GLN A 71 2.14 -12.59 -11.16
N SER A 72 3.24 -12.89 -11.87
CA SER A 72 4.00 -11.90 -12.64
C SER A 72 3.53 -11.88 -14.09
N GLY A 73 3.04 -10.72 -14.54
CA GLY A 73 2.78 -10.34 -15.95
C GLY A 73 1.34 -9.83 -16.17
N SER A 74 1.11 -8.50 -16.21
CA SER A 74 1.10 -7.63 -17.41
C SER A 74 -0.24 -7.70 -18.18
N SER A 75 -0.94 -6.66 -18.63
CA SER A 75 -0.82 -5.20 -18.61
C SER A 75 -2.17 -4.59 -19.08
N ALA A 76 -2.38 -3.31 -18.73
CA ALA A 76 -3.01 -2.24 -19.53
C ALA A 76 -4.54 -2.15 -19.77
N GLU A 77 -5.04 -0.93 -19.46
CA GLU A 77 -6.15 -0.16 -20.06
C GLU A 77 -7.61 -0.67 -19.85
N ASN A 78 -8.53 0.05 -19.20
CA ASN A 78 -8.93 1.46 -19.37
C ASN A 78 -9.64 2.05 -18.13
N ASN A 79 -9.62 3.39 -18.11
CA ASN A 79 -10.36 4.36 -17.27
C ASN A 79 -11.62 3.88 -16.53
N GLU A 80 -11.75 4.30 -15.26
CA GLU A 80 -12.60 5.42 -14.82
C GLU A 80 -13.17 5.12 -13.40
N SER A 81 -12.74 5.92 -12.43
CA SER A 81 -13.40 6.15 -11.12
C SER A 81 -13.58 4.94 -10.16
N GLU A 82 -12.47 4.45 -9.60
CA GLU A 82 -12.49 3.81 -8.27
C GLU A 82 -12.75 4.89 -7.19
N GLU A 83 -14.03 5.14 -6.89
CA GLU A 83 -14.43 5.52 -5.53
C GLU A 83 -14.28 4.25 -4.69
N THR A 84 -13.08 4.05 -4.14
CA THR A 84 -12.77 3.06 -3.11
C THR A 84 -13.62 3.37 -1.87
N SER A 85 -14.89 2.95 -1.89
CA SER A 85 -15.70 2.92 -0.69
C SER A 85 -15.13 1.84 0.24
N PRO A 86 -14.99 2.13 1.55
CA PRO A 86 -14.50 1.18 2.51
C PRO A 86 -15.37 -0.08 2.42
N ALA A 87 -14.73 -1.25 2.42
CA ALA A 87 -15.37 -2.56 2.45
C ALA A 87 -16.23 -2.70 3.73
N GLY A 88 -17.38 -2.03 3.73
CA GLY A 88 -18.54 -2.35 4.53
C GLY A 88 -19.21 -3.58 3.93
N ILE A 89 -20.09 -4.20 4.71
CA ILE A 89 -20.89 -5.37 4.34
C ILE A 89 -21.31 -5.27 2.87
N ALA A 90 -20.96 -6.28 2.07
CA ALA A 90 -21.32 -6.33 0.66
C ALA A 90 -22.83 -6.10 0.52
N ASN A 91 -23.23 -5.19 -0.37
CA ASN A 91 -24.63 -4.96 -0.65
C ASN A 91 -25.24 -6.27 -1.20
N PRO A 92 -26.29 -6.83 -0.54
CA PRO A 92 -26.85 -8.12 -0.94
C PRO A 92 -27.45 -8.08 -2.36
N ALA A 93 -28.01 -6.95 -2.79
CA ALA A 93 -28.54 -6.79 -4.14
C ALA A 93 -27.41 -6.78 -5.20
N SER A 94 -26.34 -6.03 -4.92
CA SER A 94 -25.13 -6.02 -5.75
C SER A 94 -24.49 -7.39 -5.88
N SER A 95 -24.47 -8.17 -4.80
CA SER A 95 -23.90 -9.53 -4.78
C SER A 95 -24.76 -10.49 -5.58
N TYR A 96 -26.08 -10.44 -5.39
CA TYR A 96 -27.04 -11.26 -6.12
C TYR A 96 -26.94 -11.05 -7.64
N CYS A 97 -26.83 -9.79 -8.09
CA CYS A 97 -26.63 -9.47 -9.51
C CYS A 97 -25.43 -10.23 -10.11
N GLN A 98 -24.28 -10.17 -9.44
CA GLN A 98 -23.05 -10.81 -9.88
C GLN A 98 -23.15 -12.35 -9.83
N GLU A 99 -23.81 -12.90 -8.81
CA GLU A 99 -24.05 -14.35 -8.67
C GLU A 99 -24.91 -14.92 -9.81
N GLN A 100 -25.85 -14.13 -10.34
CA GLN A 100 -26.66 -14.49 -11.51
C GLN A 100 -25.94 -14.26 -12.85
N GLY A 101 -24.66 -13.84 -12.82
CA GLY A 101 -23.86 -13.56 -14.01
C GLY A 101 -24.10 -12.19 -14.62
N GLY A 102 -24.81 -11.30 -13.92
CA GLY A 102 -25.01 -9.90 -14.32
C GLY A 102 -23.81 -9.02 -14.00
N THR A 103 -23.73 -7.87 -14.67
CA THR A 103 -22.74 -6.82 -14.43
C THR A 103 -23.38 -5.66 -13.67
N LEU A 104 -22.73 -5.18 -12.62
CA LEU A 104 -23.24 -4.06 -11.82
C LEU A 104 -22.70 -2.72 -12.35
N ARG A 105 -23.59 -1.74 -12.50
CA ARG A 105 -23.28 -0.37 -12.90
C ARG A 105 -23.88 0.61 -11.90
N PHE A 106 -23.09 1.53 -11.37
CA PHE A 106 -23.60 2.56 -10.46
C PHE A 106 -24.01 3.80 -11.24
N GLU A 107 -25.21 4.29 -10.99
CA GLU A 107 -25.70 5.58 -11.47
C GLU A 107 -25.89 6.54 -10.29
N THR A 108 -25.44 7.77 -10.45
CA THR A 108 -25.67 8.83 -9.46
C THR A 108 -26.78 9.75 -9.97
N ASP A 109 -27.83 9.92 -9.16
CA ASP A 109 -28.92 10.86 -9.41
C ASP A 109 -29.09 11.87 -8.26
N SER A 110 -30.14 12.67 -8.31
CA SER A 110 -30.43 13.68 -7.27
C SER A 110 -30.79 13.08 -5.90
N ASN A 111 -31.13 11.79 -5.85
CA ASN A 111 -31.53 11.06 -4.64
C ASN A 111 -30.39 10.20 -4.07
N GLY A 112 -29.31 9.97 -4.83
CA GLY A 112 -28.13 9.27 -4.36
C GLY A 112 -27.46 8.42 -5.43
N VAL A 113 -26.74 7.38 -5.00
CA VAL A 113 -26.15 6.37 -5.87
C VAL A 113 -27.07 5.15 -5.87
N LYS A 114 -27.48 4.69 -7.05
CA LYS A 114 -28.23 3.45 -7.26
C LYS A 114 -27.39 2.45 -8.07
N GLY A 115 -27.58 1.16 -7.82
CA GLY A 115 -26.98 0.09 -8.61
C GLY A 115 -27.95 -0.41 -9.68
N ILE A 116 -27.46 -0.52 -10.91
CA ILE A 116 -28.15 -1.11 -12.06
C ILE A 116 -27.49 -2.46 -12.35
N CYS A 117 -28.26 -3.54 -12.31
CA CYS A 117 -27.85 -4.87 -12.73
C CYS A 117 -28.12 -5.05 -14.24
N ILE A 118 -27.07 -5.34 -15.00
CA ILE A 118 -27.12 -5.65 -16.43
C ILE A 118 -27.02 -7.16 -16.59
N LEU A 119 -28.10 -7.82 -16.95
CA LEU A 119 -28.18 -9.27 -17.10
C LEU A 119 -27.48 -9.76 -18.36
N PRO A 120 -27.15 -11.08 -18.47
CA PRO A 120 -26.48 -11.65 -19.63
C PRO A 120 -27.24 -11.50 -20.96
N ASP A 121 -28.56 -11.31 -20.91
CA ASP A 121 -29.42 -11.05 -22.06
C ASP A 121 -29.48 -9.56 -22.44
N GLY A 122 -28.81 -8.70 -21.68
CA GLY A 122 -28.76 -7.25 -21.85
C GLY A 122 -29.87 -6.49 -21.12
N THR A 123 -30.72 -7.18 -20.33
CA THR A 123 -31.75 -6.51 -19.53
C THR A 123 -31.10 -5.67 -18.43
N GLU A 124 -31.48 -4.40 -18.34
CA GLU A 124 -31.05 -3.49 -17.27
C GLU A 124 -32.15 -3.33 -16.22
N CYS A 125 -31.84 -3.67 -14.98
CA CYS A 125 -32.75 -3.62 -13.83
C CYS A 125 -32.10 -2.85 -12.69
N ASP A 126 -32.88 -2.18 -11.83
CA ASP A 126 -32.35 -1.75 -10.53
C ASP A 126 -31.95 -2.99 -9.73
N GLU A 127 -30.79 -2.93 -9.04
CA GLU A 127 -30.24 -4.07 -8.31
C GLU A 127 -31.22 -4.60 -7.25
N TRP A 128 -31.98 -3.72 -6.60
CA TRP A 128 -32.90 -4.08 -5.55
C TRP A 128 -34.21 -4.65 -6.10
N ASP A 129 -34.65 -4.17 -7.26
CA ASP A 129 -35.83 -4.70 -7.95
C ASP A 129 -35.53 -6.11 -8.49
N TYR A 130 -34.34 -6.33 -9.03
CA TYR A 130 -33.89 -7.67 -9.44
C TYR A 130 -33.79 -8.62 -8.24
N PHE A 131 -33.19 -8.17 -7.12
CA PHE A 131 -33.08 -8.96 -5.89
C PHE A 131 -34.44 -9.37 -5.30
N ARG A 132 -35.49 -8.55 -5.48
CA ARG A 132 -36.86 -8.84 -5.02
C ARG A 132 -37.73 -9.55 -6.07
N ASN A 133 -37.18 -9.93 -7.22
CA ASN A 133 -37.92 -10.48 -8.36
C ASN A 133 -39.05 -9.54 -8.86
N GLU A 134 -38.89 -8.24 -8.67
CA GLU A 134 -39.75 -7.18 -9.21
C GLU A 134 -39.29 -6.78 -10.63
N CYS A 135 -38.07 -7.17 -10.99
CA CYS A 135 -37.50 -7.10 -12.33
C CYS A 135 -37.18 -8.52 -12.83
N PRO A 136 -37.40 -8.82 -14.14
CA PRO A 136 -37.24 -10.15 -14.73
C PRO A 136 -35.83 -10.73 -14.60
#